data_AF-A0A5S9WYV2-F1
#
_entry.id   AF-A0A5S9WYV2-F1
#
_cell.length_a   1.000
_cell.length_b   1.000
_cell.length_c   1.000
_cell.angle_alpha   90.00
_cell.angle_beta   90.00
_cell.angle_gamma   90.00
#
_symmetry.space_group_name_H-M   'P 1'
#
loop_
_entity.id
_entity.type
_entity.pdbx_description
1 polymer ?
#
loop_
_entity_poly.entity_id
_entity_poly.type
_entity_poly.pdbx_seq_one_letter_code
_entity_poly.pdbx_strand_id
1 'polypeptide(L)'
;MDMLDLNIALDIASRVGSDSFADLAGMLATSRYYHFISCHPDVLKSVSLLPFHQNAARINLTSVYRPFFSRCLEAGNPTAIYLESLRLATTEGRIDEGFHMLRLFQWSDASICPPEQFFTLSLFQIIIGHYDDAIATSDFFVDLVGSYAAADVLATSVFRNILQIGPLKIRSQSNTWQFDEFPDCIANGCAIDTRSAGSFRQSIVFSSEVLSEVNLDDFVFNSRLANLQSQYRPFLLQCLSKDNHTAQYVEGLRRLAQEPPSQDSLDMLGTTGPHLLYARFAFAIFLLCCGSVDQGFTVLETFLQKAGSFDIVEAQIRNMGTREVRPYARYMHFNRIPYCCLDHFTEIDVCSHCFGFTYACIIEQLC
;
A
#
# COMPACT_ATOMS: atom_id res chain seq x y z
N MET A 1 44.88 1.32 -39.16
CA MET A 1 44.46 1.24 -37.75
C MET A 1 44.08 -0.21 -37.57
N ASP A 2 44.97 -1.00 -36.97
CA ASP A 2 44.70 -2.42 -36.73
C ASP A 2 43.43 -2.51 -35.88
N MET A 3 42.42 -3.22 -36.38
CA MET A 3 41.16 -3.34 -35.66
C MET A 3 41.43 -4.09 -34.36
N LEU A 4 41.13 -3.43 -33.24
CA LEU A 4 41.10 -4.08 -31.93
C LEU A 4 40.23 -5.34 -32.07
N ASP A 5 40.69 -6.46 -31.50
CA ASP A 5 39.89 -7.68 -31.50
C ASP A 5 38.50 -7.39 -30.94
N LEU A 6 37.46 -7.85 -31.63
CA LEU A 6 36.08 -7.52 -31.30
C LEU A 6 35.75 -7.94 -29.86
N ASN A 7 36.26 -9.08 -29.38
CA ASN A 7 35.99 -9.56 -28.03
C ASN A 7 36.65 -8.64 -26.98
N ILE A 8 37.86 -8.15 -27.27
CA ILE A 8 38.54 -7.18 -26.40
C ILE A 8 37.76 -5.87 -26.37
N ALA A 9 37.27 -5.41 -27.52
CA ALA A 9 36.49 -4.17 -27.61
C ALA A 9 35.14 -4.27 -26.86
N LEU A 10 34.49 -5.43 -26.94
CA LEU A 10 33.27 -5.73 -26.19
C LEU A 10 33.53 -5.80 -24.68
N ASP A 11 34.60 -6.47 -24.23
CA ASP A 11 34.98 -6.53 -22.81
C ASP A 11 35.25 -5.14 -22.24
N ILE A 12 35.99 -4.30 -22.97
CA ILE A 12 36.23 -2.90 -22.58
C ILE A 12 34.89 -2.17 -22.43
N ALA A 13 33.99 -2.27 -23.41
CA ALA A 13 32.70 -1.58 -23.35
C ALA A 13 31.81 -2.08 -22.20
N SER A 14 31.78 -3.40 -21.94
CA SER A 14 31.06 -3.96 -20.80
C SER A 14 31.58 -3.42 -19.47
N ARG A 15 32.91 -3.26 -19.33
CA ARG A 15 33.51 -2.64 -18.14
C ARG A 15 33.24 -1.15 -18.03
N VAL A 16 33.23 -0.42 -19.16
CA VAL A 16 32.86 1.01 -19.15
C VAL A 16 31.42 1.18 -18.67
N GLY A 17 30.52 0.29 -19.10
CA GLY A 17 29.12 0.32 -18.70
C GLY A 17 28.80 -0.37 -17.37
N SER A 18 29.79 -0.88 -16.62
CA SER A 18 29.54 -1.71 -15.42
C SER A 18 28.91 -0.94 -14.28
N ASP A 19 29.22 0.34 -14.16
CA ASP A 19 28.73 1.18 -13.06
C ASP A 19 27.48 1.95 -13.48
N SER A 20 27.44 2.43 -14.73
CA SER A 20 26.29 3.14 -15.29
C SER A 20 26.29 3.09 -16.82
N PHE A 21 25.09 2.92 -17.42
CA PHE A 21 24.93 3.09 -18.86
C PHE A 21 25.33 4.49 -19.36
N ALA A 22 25.29 5.51 -18.49
CA ALA A 22 25.68 6.87 -18.83
C ALA A 22 27.15 6.97 -19.23
N ASP A 23 28.00 6.08 -18.73
CA ASP A 23 29.44 6.06 -19.01
C ASP A 23 29.72 5.62 -20.46
N LEU A 24 28.75 4.94 -21.10
CA LEU A 24 28.79 4.62 -22.53
C LEU A 24 28.48 5.82 -23.43
N ALA A 25 28.04 6.97 -22.89
CA ALA A 25 27.62 8.12 -23.69
C ALA A 25 28.71 8.60 -24.67
N GLY A 26 29.97 8.61 -24.23
CA GLY A 26 31.10 8.97 -25.08
C GLY A 26 31.29 8.01 -26.26
N MET A 27 31.10 6.70 -26.02
CA MET A 27 31.20 5.66 -27.05
C MET A 27 30.03 5.72 -28.04
N LEU A 28 28.82 6.02 -27.56
CA LEU A 28 27.63 6.18 -28.37
C LEU A 28 27.72 7.39 -29.32
N ALA A 29 28.44 8.46 -28.91
CA ALA A 29 28.54 9.70 -29.67
C ALA A 29 29.76 9.80 -30.62
N THR A 30 30.78 8.96 -30.44
CA THR A 30 32.10 9.14 -31.10
C THR A 30 32.16 8.58 -32.53
N SER A 31 31.70 7.35 -32.76
CA SER A 31 31.81 6.71 -34.08
C SER A 31 30.78 5.61 -34.30
N ARG A 32 30.55 5.23 -35.55
CA ARG A 32 29.66 4.10 -35.90
C ARG A 32 30.15 2.77 -35.29
N TYR A 33 31.47 2.58 -35.19
CA TYR A 33 32.07 1.38 -34.62
C TYR A 33 31.85 1.29 -33.11
N TYR A 34 32.11 2.38 -32.37
CA TYR A 34 31.88 2.41 -30.93
C TYR A 34 30.39 2.38 -30.59
N HIS A 35 29.54 3.02 -31.39
CA HIS A 35 28.10 2.86 -31.27
C HIS A 35 27.66 1.40 -31.47
N PHE A 36 28.23 0.69 -32.45
CA PHE A 36 27.96 -0.73 -32.66
C PHE A 36 28.37 -1.57 -31.44
N ILE A 37 29.57 -1.35 -30.90
CA ILE A 37 30.06 -2.05 -29.70
C ILE A 37 29.15 -1.78 -28.50
N SER A 38 28.84 -0.52 -28.19
CA SER A 38 28.02 -0.15 -27.03
C SER A 38 26.57 -0.63 -27.13
N CYS A 39 26.09 -0.91 -28.35
CA CYS A 39 24.77 -1.49 -28.59
C CYS A 39 24.80 -3.00 -28.84
N HIS A 40 25.95 -3.66 -28.64
CA HIS A 40 26.06 -5.10 -28.85
C HIS A 40 25.33 -5.86 -27.72
N PRO A 41 24.63 -6.97 -28.01
CA PRO A 41 23.89 -7.74 -27.00
C PRO A 41 24.71 -8.10 -25.76
N ASP A 42 25.97 -8.51 -25.93
CA ASP A 42 26.85 -8.89 -24.80
C ASP A 42 27.12 -7.73 -23.82
N VAL A 43 27.24 -6.51 -24.35
CA VAL A 43 27.41 -5.29 -23.55
C VAL A 43 26.08 -4.90 -22.92
N LEU A 44 25.00 -4.90 -23.70
CA LEU A 44 23.67 -4.50 -23.24
C LEU A 44 23.08 -5.45 -22.19
N LYS A 45 23.44 -6.73 -22.23
CA LYS A 45 23.04 -7.72 -21.24
C LYS A 45 23.66 -7.47 -19.86
N SER A 46 24.85 -6.86 -19.83
CA SER A 46 25.66 -6.68 -18.61
C SER A 46 25.78 -5.23 -18.12
N VAL A 47 25.39 -4.25 -18.95
CA VAL A 47 25.42 -2.82 -18.58
C VAL A 47 24.57 -2.54 -17.34
N SER A 48 25.08 -1.70 -16.44
CA SER A 48 24.35 -1.27 -15.26
C SER A 48 23.24 -0.29 -15.63
N LEU A 49 22.02 -0.70 -15.25
CA LEU A 49 20.82 0.13 -15.34
C LEU A 49 20.49 0.79 -13.99
N LEU A 50 21.48 0.96 -13.10
CA LEU A 50 21.29 1.62 -11.80
C LEU A 50 20.54 2.97 -11.90
N PRO A 51 20.80 3.86 -12.89
CA PRO A 51 20.04 5.10 -12.97
C PRO A 51 18.57 4.91 -13.39
N PHE A 52 18.23 3.81 -14.06
CA PHE A 52 16.84 3.43 -14.31
C PHE A 52 16.22 2.84 -13.04
N HIS A 53 16.98 2.06 -12.28
CA HIS A 53 16.55 1.53 -10.99
C HIS A 53 16.28 2.63 -9.96
N GLN A 54 17.08 3.71 -9.95
CA GLN A 54 16.88 4.87 -9.06
C GLN A 54 15.71 5.77 -9.50
N ASN A 55 15.40 5.78 -10.80
CA ASN A 55 14.31 6.55 -11.39
C ASN A 55 13.61 5.72 -12.47
N ALA A 56 12.68 4.87 -12.02
CA ALA A 56 12.00 3.90 -12.86
C ALA A 56 11.10 4.57 -13.92
N ALA A 57 10.73 5.84 -13.77
CA ALA A 57 9.99 6.61 -14.79
C ALA A 57 10.71 6.64 -16.15
N ARG A 58 12.03 6.43 -16.16
CA ARG A 58 12.86 6.41 -17.38
C ARG A 58 12.57 5.26 -18.32
N ILE A 59 11.87 4.22 -17.88
CA ILE A 59 11.50 3.07 -18.73
C ILE A 59 10.20 3.29 -19.49
N ASN A 60 9.43 4.33 -19.16
CA ASN A 60 8.15 4.61 -19.78
C ASN A 60 8.26 4.83 -21.28
N LEU A 61 7.19 4.51 -22.02
CA LEU A 61 7.17 4.63 -23.49
C LEU A 61 7.43 6.07 -23.99
N THR A 62 7.11 7.07 -23.16
CA THR A 62 7.34 8.50 -23.44
C THR A 62 8.76 8.97 -23.10
N SER A 63 9.57 8.14 -22.44
CA SER A 63 10.92 8.51 -22.03
C SER A 63 11.88 8.53 -23.22
N VAL A 64 12.74 9.55 -23.26
CA VAL A 64 13.85 9.63 -24.22
C VAL A 64 14.83 8.45 -24.09
N TYR A 65 14.86 7.78 -22.94
CA TYR A 65 15.72 6.63 -22.68
C TYR A 65 15.10 5.29 -23.11
N ARG A 66 13.81 5.27 -23.52
CA ARG A 66 13.10 4.05 -23.92
C ARG A 66 13.82 3.25 -25.01
N PRO A 67 14.33 3.86 -26.10
CA PRO A 67 14.98 3.09 -27.17
C PRO A 67 16.21 2.31 -26.69
N PHE A 68 17.02 2.91 -25.81
CA PHE A 68 18.17 2.23 -25.21
C PHE A 68 17.71 1.11 -24.28
N PHE A 69 16.75 1.40 -23.39
CA PHE A 69 16.17 0.42 -22.48
C PHE A 69 15.58 -0.80 -23.21
N SER A 70 14.85 -0.58 -24.31
CA SER A 70 14.28 -1.67 -25.12
C SER A 70 15.36 -2.59 -25.69
N ARG A 71 16.53 -2.06 -26.07
CA ARG A 71 17.65 -2.91 -26.52
C ARG A 71 18.26 -3.72 -25.38
N CYS A 72 18.36 -3.15 -24.18
CA CYS A 72 18.78 -3.90 -22.99
C CYS A 72 17.79 -5.03 -22.65
N LEU A 73 16.49 -4.75 -22.78
CA LEU A 73 15.45 -5.75 -22.59
C LEU A 73 15.55 -6.89 -23.62
N GLU A 74 15.70 -6.56 -24.90
CA GLU A 74 15.90 -7.54 -25.98
C GLU A 74 17.17 -8.38 -25.80
N ALA A 75 18.24 -7.78 -25.25
CA ALA A 75 19.48 -8.46 -24.91
C ALA A 75 19.37 -9.35 -23.64
N GLY A 76 18.25 -9.31 -22.93
CA GLY A 76 18.01 -10.11 -21.73
C GLY A 76 18.71 -9.56 -20.48
N ASN A 77 18.86 -8.24 -20.37
CA ASN A 77 19.39 -7.60 -19.16
C ASN A 77 18.45 -7.83 -17.96
N PRO A 78 18.91 -8.41 -16.83
CA PRO A 78 18.06 -8.75 -15.68
C PRO A 78 17.30 -7.55 -15.11
N THR A 79 17.97 -6.41 -14.95
CA THR A 79 17.35 -5.18 -14.44
C THR A 79 16.29 -4.65 -15.42
N ALA A 80 16.53 -4.76 -16.73
CA ALA A 80 15.55 -4.36 -17.73
C ALA A 80 14.30 -5.26 -17.70
N ILE A 81 14.48 -6.56 -17.55
CA ILE A 81 13.38 -7.53 -17.45
C ILE A 81 12.54 -7.27 -16.21
N TYR A 82 13.21 -7.05 -15.06
CA TYR A 82 12.55 -6.69 -13.81
C TYR A 82 11.74 -5.39 -13.93
N LEU A 83 12.34 -4.32 -14.45
CA LEU A 83 11.65 -3.04 -14.56
C LEU A 83 10.50 -3.09 -15.59
N GLU A 84 10.68 -3.80 -16.70
CA GLU A 84 9.61 -3.96 -17.70
C GLU A 84 8.46 -4.83 -17.19
N SER A 85 8.73 -5.87 -16.40
CA SER A 85 7.68 -6.70 -15.80
C SER A 85 6.79 -5.88 -14.86
N LEU A 86 7.41 -5.03 -14.02
CA LEU A 86 6.69 -4.05 -13.21
C LEU A 86 5.90 -3.08 -14.09
N ARG A 87 6.47 -2.56 -15.17
CA ARG A 87 5.78 -1.64 -16.08
C ARG A 87 4.53 -2.28 -16.69
N LEU A 88 4.65 -3.50 -17.21
CA LEU A 88 3.54 -4.23 -17.82
C LEU A 88 2.41 -4.49 -16.81
N ALA A 89 2.78 -4.96 -15.61
CA ALA A 89 1.83 -5.22 -14.54
C ALA A 89 1.10 -3.95 -14.08
N THR A 90 1.84 -2.86 -13.88
CA THR A 90 1.31 -1.62 -13.28
C THR A 90 0.60 -0.71 -14.27
N THR A 91 1.13 -0.55 -15.49
CA THR A 91 0.59 0.42 -16.47
C THR A 91 -0.43 -0.22 -17.40
N GLU A 92 -0.24 -1.48 -17.78
CA GLU A 92 -1.07 -2.18 -18.77
C GLU A 92 -1.99 -3.25 -18.15
N GLY A 93 -1.82 -3.57 -16.86
CA GLY A 93 -2.56 -4.63 -16.19
C GLY A 93 -2.18 -6.04 -16.65
N ARG A 94 -1.09 -6.19 -17.40
CA ARG A 94 -0.61 -7.45 -17.99
C ARG A 94 0.27 -8.21 -16.99
N ILE A 95 -0.31 -8.55 -15.84
CA ILE A 95 0.42 -9.17 -14.73
C ILE A 95 0.91 -10.57 -15.12
N ASP A 96 0.12 -11.37 -15.85
CA ASP A 96 0.53 -12.70 -16.30
C ASP A 96 1.80 -12.67 -17.16
N GLU A 97 1.92 -11.66 -18.02
CA GLU A 97 3.10 -11.49 -18.86
C GLU A 97 4.31 -11.01 -18.05
N GLY A 98 4.11 -10.06 -17.13
CA GLY A 98 5.15 -9.66 -16.19
C GLY A 98 5.64 -10.83 -15.33
N PHE A 99 4.72 -11.66 -14.83
CA PHE A 99 5.01 -12.89 -14.11
C PHE A 99 5.80 -13.88 -14.96
N HIS A 100 5.39 -14.11 -16.21
CA HIS A 100 6.10 -15.01 -17.11
C HIS A 100 7.52 -14.53 -17.41
N MET A 101 7.71 -13.21 -17.60
CA MET A 101 9.04 -12.62 -17.76
C MET A 101 9.95 -12.90 -16.55
N LEU A 102 9.46 -12.68 -15.33
CA LEU A 102 10.27 -12.93 -14.13
C LEU A 102 10.54 -14.43 -13.91
N ARG A 103 9.56 -15.29 -14.22
CA ARG A 103 9.66 -16.74 -14.05
C ARG A 103 10.62 -17.39 -15.04
N LEU A 104 10.56 -17.02 -16.33
CA LEU A 104 11.46 -17.53 -17.36
C LEU A 104 12.93 -17.13 -17.11
N PHE A 105 13.14 -16.01 -16.43
CA PHE A 105 14.46 -15.50 -16.09
C PHE A 105 14.90 -15.84 -14.65
N GLN A 106 14.31 -16.84 -14.01
CA GLN A 106 14.93 -17.53 -12.88
C GLN A 106 16.17 -18.30 -13.39
N TRP A 107 17.27 -17.58 -13.61
CA TRP A 107 18.55 -18.18 -13.92
C TRP A 107 19.04 -18.97 -12.71
N SER A 108 19.82 -19.99 -12.99
CA SER A 108 20.56 -20.89 -12.09
C SER A 108 21.53 -20.20 -11.11
N ASP A 109 21.56 -18.85 -11.08
CA ASP A 109 22.41 -18.05 -10.21
C ASP A 109 21.70 -16.76 -9.77
N ALA A 110 21.27 -16.73 -8.50
CA ALA A 110 20.57 -15.60 -7.90
C ALA A 110 21.44 -14.33 -7.78
N SER A 111 22.77 -14.44 -7.92
CA SER A 111 23.70 -13.32 -7.79
C SER A 111 23.64 -12.30 -8.95
N ILE A 112 23.04 -12.69 -10.08
CA ILE A 112 22.99 -11.88 -11.31
C ILE A 112 21.70 -11.05 -11.38
N CYS A 113 20.65 -11.46 -10.66
CA CYS A 113 19.36 -10.79 -10.68
C CYS A 113 19.26 -9.75 -9.56
N PRO A 114 18.56 -8.61 -9.78
CA PRO A 114 18.28 -7.69 -8.69
C PRO A 114 17.43 -8.40 -7.61
N PRO A 115 17.78 -8.33 -6.32
CA PRO A 115 17.02 -8.97 -5.25
C PRO A 115 15.52 -8.59 -5.24
N GLU A 116 15.21 -7.35 -5.64
CA GLU A 116 13.84 -6.83 -5.82
C GLU A 116 12.96 -7.68 -6.75
N GLN A 117 13.58 -8.40 -7.69
CA GLN A 117 12.87 -9.29 -8.60
C GLN A 117 12.15 -10.41 -7.86
N PHE A 118 12.74 -10.98 -6.80
CA PHE A 118 12.14 -12.09 -6.06
C PHE A 118 10.94 -11.62 -5.23
N PHE A 119 11.05 -10.44 -4.61
CA PHE A 119 9.91 -9.80 -3.95
C PHE A 119 8.78 -9.51 -4.96
N THR A 120 9.11 -8.99 -6.13
CA THR A 120 8.13 -8.70 -7.19
C THR A 120 7.46 -9.97 -7.73
N LEU A 121 8.24 -11.05 -7.89
CA LEU A 121 7.71 -12.34 -8.31
C LEU A 121 6.71 -12.90 -7.29
N SER A 122 7.04 -12.82 -6.00
CA SER A 122 6.14 -13.18 -4.90
C SER A 122 4.86 -12.36 -4.95
N LEU A 123 4.95 -11.03 -5.11
CA LEU A 123 3.77 -10.17 -5.27
C LEU A 123 2.91 -10.60 -6.46
N PHE A 124 3.49 -10.92 -7.62
CA PHE A 124 2.74 -11.39 -8.78
C PHE A 124 2.07 -12.75 -8.53
N GLN A 125 2.74 -13.68 -7.85
CA GLN A 125 2.16 -14.98 -7.46
C GLN A 125 0.94 -14.80 -6.55
N ILE A 126 1.02 -13.91 -5.56
CA ILE A 126 -0.12 -13.57 -4.70
C ILE A 126 -1.28 -13.04 -5.53
N ILE A 127 -1.02 -12.09 -6.43
CA ILE A 127 -2.07 -11.45 -7.25
C ILE A 127 -2.73 -12.45 -8.20
N ILE A 128 -1.97 -13.40 -8.76
CA ILE A 128 -2.49 -14.45 -9.67
C ILE A 128 -3.13 -15.63 -8.89
N GLY A 129 -2.97 -15.68 -7.57
CA GLY A 129 -3.58 -16.69 -6.69
C GLY A 129 -2.72 -17.95 -6.47
N HIS A 130 -1.42 -17.89 -6.75
CA HIS A 130 -0.45 -18.96 -6.49
C HIS A 130 0.20 -18.79 -5.10
N TYR A 131 -0.59 -18.96 -4.04
CA TYR A 131 -0.17 -18.61 -2.68
C TYR A 131 0.99 -19.48 -2.14
N ASP A 132 0.98 -20.78 -2.40
CA ASP A 132 2.03 -21.69 -1.93
C ASP A 132 3.40 -21.34 -2.55
N ASP A 133 3.40 -21.04 -3.86
CA ASP A 133 4.60 -20.58 -4.58
C ASP A 133 5.07 -19.21 -4.07
N ALA A 134 4.13 -18.33 -3.71
CA ALA A 134 4.42 -17.01 -3.17
C ALA A 134 5.10 -17.07 -1.80
N ILE A 135 4.63 -17.96 -0.91
CA ILE A 135 5.24 -18.17 0.41
C ILE A 135 6.69 -18.66 0.23
N ALA A 136 6.89 -19.70 -0.60
CA ALA A 136 8.23 -20.22 -0.86
C ALA A 136 9.17 -19.17 -1.48
N THR A 137 8.65 -18.33 -2.38
CA THR A 137 9.43 -17.27 -3.02
C THR A 137 9.77 -16.13 -2.05
N SER A 138 8.84 -15.78 -1.15
CA SER A 138 9.07 -14.80 -0.08
C SER A 138 10.12 -15.28 0.91
N ASP A 139 10.05 -16.54 1.34
CA ASP A 139 11.03 -17.13 2.26
C ASP A 139 12.43 -17.12 1.62
N PHE A 140 12.53 -17.57 0.37
CA PHE A 140 13.78 -17.49 -0.39
C PHE A 140 14.33 -16.06 -0.51
N PHE A 141 13.46 -15.08 -0.76
CA PHE A 141 13.85 -13.67 -0.83
C PHE A 141 14.42 -13.17 0.50
N VAL A 142 13.77 -13.48 1.63
CA VAL A 142 14.26 -13.07 2.96
C VAL A 142 15.60 -13.75 3.27
N ASP A 143 15.75 -15.03 2.94
CA ASP A 143 17.00 -15.77 3.09
C ASP A 143 18.13 -15.19 2.24
N LEU A 144 17.85 -14.85 0.98
CA LEU A 144 18.80 -14.24 0.05
C LEU A 144 19.33 -12.90 0.57
N VAL A 145 18.44 -12.09 1.15
CA VAL A 145 18.75 -10.75 1.66
C VAL A 145 19.32 -10.79 3.09
N GLY A 146 19.09 -11.89 3.81
CA GLY A 146 19.70 -12.21 5.10
C GLY A 146 19.00 -11.59 6.32
N SER A 147 18.01 -10.71 6.14
CA SER A 147 17.18 -10.21 7.24
C SER A 147 15.88 -9.56 6.76
N TYR A 148 14.86 -9.57 7.62
CA TYR A 148 13.60 -8.85 7.37
C TYR A 148 13.78 -7.33 7.23
N ALA A 149 14.72 -6.72 7.97
CA ALA A 149 14.99 -5.29 7.87
C ALA A 149 15.55 -4.91 6.48
N ALA A 150 16.48 -5.71 5.96
CA ALA A 150 17.01 -5.49 4.61
C ALA A 150 15.97 -5.84 3.52
N ALA A 151 15.13 -6.85 3.75
CA ALA A 151 14.01 -7.18 2.88
C ALA A 151 12.99 -6.03 2.76
N ASP A 152 12.67 -5.36 3.88
CA ASP A 152 11.77 -4.20 3.92
C ASP A 152 12.32 -3.00 3.13
N VAL A 153 13.62 -2.74 3.20
CA VAL A 153 14.29 -1.70 2.39
C VAL A 153 14.13 -1.97 0.89
N LEU A 154 14.31 -3.23 0.47
CA LEU A 154 14.16 -3.63 -0.93
C LEU A 154 12.69 -3.64 -1.37
N ALA A 155 11.75 -4.06 -0.51
CA ALA A 155 10.33 -3.95 -0.76
C ALA A 155 9.90 -2.49 -0.97
N THR A 156 10.41 -1.58 -0.14
CA THR A 156 10.21 -0.14 -0.28
C THR A 156 10.77 0.40 -1.61
N SER A 157 11.90 -0.13 -2.07
CA SER A 157 12.47 0.14 -3.40
C SER A 157 11.52 -0.29 -4.53
N VAL A 158 10.92 -1.48 -4.44
CA VAL A 158 9.91 -1.97 -5.40
C VAL A 158 8.69 -1.06 -5.43
N PHE A 159 8.13 -0.69 -4.28
CA PHE A 159 6.99 0.24 -4.23
C PHE A 159 7.34 1.61 -4.80
N ARG A 160 8.55 2.11 -4.54
CA ARG A 160 9.03 3.35 -5.17
C ARG A 160 9.09 3.22 -6.69
N ASN A 161 9.60 2.11 -7.22
CA ASN A 161 9.67 1.87 -8.65
C ASN A 161 8.27 1.83 -9.28
N ILE A 162 7.31 1.16 -8.64
CA ILE A 162 5.90 1.16 -9.05
C ILE A 162 5.36 2.60 -9.13
N LEU A 163 5.58 3.41 -8.10
CA LEU A 163 5.12 4.80 -8.05
C LEU A 163 5.80 5.70 -9.10
N GLN A 164 7.08 5.47 -9.40
CA GLN A 164 7.85 6.24 -10.37
C GLN A 164 7.55 5.89 -11.83
N ILE A 165 7.40 4.60 -12.14
CA ILE A 165 6.85 4.14 -13.43
C ILE A 165 5.51 4.85 -13.66
N GLY A 166 4.79 5.06 -12.57
CA GLY A 166 3.65 5.94 -12.52
C GLY A 166 2.40 5.21 -12.97
N PRO A 167 1.23 5.60 -12.45
CA PRO A 167 -0.01 5.12 -12.98
C PRO A 167 -0.26 5.84 -14.30
N LEU A 168 0.09 5.26 -15.44
CA LEU A 168 -0.57 5.67 -16.69
C LEU A 168 -1.97 5.06 -16.68
N LYS A 169 -2.84 5.83 -16.03
CA LYS A 169 -4.20 5.55 -15.58
C LYS A 169 -4.25 4.80 -14.23
N ILE A 170 -4.60 5.54 -13.18
CA ILE A 170 -5.44 5.05 -12.05
C ILE A 170 -6.75 4.38 -12.57
N ARG A 171 -6.99 4.47 -13.89
CA ARG A 171 -8.06 3.87 -14.68
C ARG A 171 -7.65 2.70 -15.61
N SER A 172 -6.42 2.18 -15.67
CA SER A 172 -6.11 1.03 -16.55
C SER A 172 -6.51 -0.30 -15.91
N GLN A 173 -6.52 -0.37 -14.58
CA GLN A 173 -7.30 -1.36 -13.83
C GLN A 173 -8.78 -0.93 -13.68
N SER A 174 -9.21 0.29 -14.05
CA SER A 174 -10.68 0.54 -14.15
C SER A 174 -11.36 -0.28 -15.24
N ASN A 175 -10.58 -0.90 -16.14
CA ASN A 175 -11.09 -1.88 -17.11
C ASN A 175 -11.03 -3.33 -16.61
N THR A 176 -10.32 -3.64 -15.51
CA THR A 176 -10.53 -4.89 -14.75
C THR A 176 -11.68 -4.74 -13.75
N TRP A 177 -12.09 -3.49 -13.50
CA TRP A 177 -13.38 -3.08 -12.97
C TRP A 177 -14.39 -2.83 -14.12
N GLN A 178 -14.45 -3.72 -15.11
CA GLN A 178 -15.59 -3.75 -16.02
C GLN A 178 -16.80 -4.30 -15.26
N PHE A 179 -17.52 -3.37 -14.64
CA PHE A 179 -18.88 -3.56 -14.20
C PHE A 179 -19.74 -3.82 -15.43
N ASP A 180 -20.29 -5.02 -15.58
CA ASP A 180 -21.30 -5.25 -16.62
C ASP A 180 -22.68 -4.75 -16.21
N GLU A 181 -22.88 -4.40 -14.93
CA GLU A 181 -24.00 -3.58 -14.48
C GLU A 181 -23.47 -2.59 -13.44
N PHE A 182 -23.33 -1.33 -13.85
CA PHE A 182 -23.56 -0.24 -12.92
C PHE A 182 -25.05 -0.25 -12.58
N PRO A 183 -25.47 0.09 -11.34
CA PRO A 183 -26.83 0.54 -11.14
C PRO A 183 -27.09 1.68 -12.13
N ASP A 184 -28.22 1.65 -12.82
CA ASP A 184 -28.62 2.61 -13.85
C ASP A 184 -28.09 4.01 -13.54
N CYS A 185 -27.39 4.62 -14.50
CA CYS A 185 -27.04 6.03 -14.42
C CYS A 185 -28.27 6.82 -13.99
N ILE A 186 -28.19 7.54 -12.87
CA ILE A 186 -29.25 8.38 -12.29
C ILE A 186 -29.70 9.50 -13.28
N ALA A 187 -29.08 9.61 -14.46
CA ALA A 187 -29.63 10.34 -15.59
C ALA A 187 -29.47 9.51 -16.88
N ASN A 188 -30.59 9.25 -17.56
CA ASN A 188 -30.67 8.58 -18.86
C ASN A 188 -29.62 9.11 -19.85
N GLY A 189 -28.76 8.23 -20.38
CA GLY A 189 -28.07 8.45 -21.66
C GLY A 189 -26.54 8.32 -21.71
N CYS A 190 -25.95 7.20 -21.28
CA CYS A 190 -24.54 6.90 -21.62
C CYS A 190 -24.40 5.60 -22.42
N ALA A 191 -23.76 5.69 -23.59
CA ALA A 191 -23.72 4.66 -24.63
C ALA A 191 -22.50 3.73 -24.51
N ILE A 192 -22.43 2.91 -23.46
CA ILE A 192 -21.36 1.91 -23.26
C ILE A 192 -21.95 0.58 -22.76
N ASP A 193 -23.07 0.14 -23.34
CA ASP A 193 -23.57 -1.22 -23.17
C ASP A 193 -23.09 -2.08 -24.33
N THR A 194 -22.23 -3.07 -24.04
CA THR A 194 -22.19 -4.43 -24.63
C THR A 194 -20.79 -5.04 -24.44
N ARG A 195 -20.60 -5.88 -23.40
CA ARG A 195 -19.72 -7.10 -23.40
C ARG A 195 -19.63 -7.81 -22.02
N SER A 196 -20.73 -8.47 -21.65
CA SER A 196 -20.82 -9.76 -20.95
C SER A 196 -19.51 -10.43 -20.42
N ALA A 197 -19.18 -10.23 -19.14
CA ALA A 197 -18.28 -11.03 -18.30
C ALA A 197 -18.58 -10.98 -16.75
N GLY A 198 -19.66 -10.36 -16.28
CA GLY A 198 -19.72 -9.77 -14.93
C GLY A 198 -20.25 -10.60 -13.75
N SER A 199 -20.99 -11.70 -13.96
CA SER A 199 -21.72 -12.35 -12.85
C SER A 199 -20.85 -13.21 -11.91
N PHE A 200 -19.86 -13.93 -12.44
CA PHE A 200 -19.02 -14.82 -11.63
C PHE A 200 -18.03 -14.05 -10.75
N ARG A 201 -17.41 -12.99 -11.26
CA ARG A 201 -16.43 -12.20 -10.50
C ARG A 201 -17.05 -11.33 -9.42
N GLN A 202 -18.28 -10.83 -9.62
CA GLN A 202 -19.06 -10.18 -8.56
C GLN A 202 -19.33 -11.14 -7.40
N SER A 203 -19.67 -12.40 -7.67
CA SER A 203 -19.91 -13.37 -6.60
C SER A 203 -18.67 -13.69 -5.75
N ILE A 204 -17.46 -13.48 -6.28
CA ILE A 204 -16.20 -13.65 -5.54
C ILE A 204 -15.89 -12.39 -4.72
N VAL A 205 -15.97 -11.19 -5.30
CA VAL A 205 -15.69 -9.93 -4.57
C VAL A 205 -16.69 -9.70 -3.43
N PHE A 206 -17.95 -10.07 -3.66
CA PHE A 206 -19.00 -10.02 -2.65
C PHE A 206 -19.21 -11.36 -1.94
N SER A 207 -18.25 -12.28 -2.06
CA SER A 207 -18.29 -13.52 -1.31
C SER A 207 -18.12 -13.21 0.17
N SER A 208 -18.63 -14.11 1.01
CA SER A 208 -18.55 -13.93 2.46
C SER A 208 -17.09 -13.86 2.92
N GLU A 209 -16.23 -14.67 2.30
CA GLU A 209 -14.81 -14.84 2.64
C GLU A 209 -14.00 -13.58 2.29
N VAL A 210 -14.28 -12.95 1.15
CA VAL A 210 -13.58 -11.72 0.76
C VAL A 210 -14.04 -10.55 1.62
N LEU A 211 -15.35 -10.39 1.81
CA LEU A 211 -15.89 -9.26 2.56
C LEU A 211 -15.49 -9.29 4.06
N SER A 212 -15.29 -10.48 4.65
CA SER A 212 -14.83 -10.60 6.04
C SER A 212 -13.36 -10.20 6.23
N GLU A 213 -12.52 -10.37 5.20
CA GLU A 213 -11.05 -10.24 5.30
C GLU A 213 -10.47 -9.06 4.50
N VAL A 214 -11.26 -8.42 3.65
CA VAL A 214 -10.79 -7.33 2.79
C VAL A 214 -10.17 -6.20 3.62
N ASN A 215 -9.00 -5.73 3.19
CA ASN A 215 -8.32 -4.59 3.80
C ASN A 215 -9.13 -3.31 3.55
N LEU A 216 -9.42 -2.58 4.63
CA LEU A 216 -10.20 -1.34 4.63
C LEU A 216 -9.38 -0.14 5.13
N ASP A 217 -8.06 -0.15 4.94
CA ASP A 217 -7.16 0.91 5.38
C ASP A 217 -7.54 2.27 4.78
N ASP A 218 -8.07 2.31 3.55
CA ASP A 218 -8.59 3.53 2.95
C ASP A 218 -9.72 4.16 3.78
N PHE A 219 -10.56 3.37 4.43
CA PHE A 219 -11.60 3.87 5.34
C PHE A 219 -11.01 4.32 6.69
N VAL A 220 -9.88 3.74 7.11
CA VAL A 220 -9.16 4.13 8.32
C VAL A 220 -8.43 5.46 8.11
N PHE A 221 -7.73 5.64 6.99
CA PHE A 221 -6.97 6.86 6.70
C PHE A 221 -7.81 7.97 6.07
N ASN A 222 -8.90 7.63 5.39
CA ASN A 222 -9.85 8.57 4.79
C ASN A 222 -11.26 8.37 5.33
N SER A 223 -11.45 8.64 6.62
CA SER A 223 -12.67 8.28 7.34
C SER A 223 -13.98 8.91 6.84
N ARG A 224 -13.92 9.99 6.05
CA ARG A 224 -15.09 10.53 5.33
C ARG A 224 -15.75 9.52 4.39
N LEU A 225 -15.01 8.49 3.96
CA LEU A 225 -15.54 7.42 3.12
C LEU A 225 -16.64 6.60 3.81
N ALA A 226 -16.72 6.63 5.14
CA ALA A 226 -17.76 5.97 5.92
C ALA A 226 -19.05 6.79 6.04
N ASN A 227 -19.02 8.09 5.70
CA ASN A 227 -20.16 9.00 5.89
C ASN A 227 -21.38 8.57 5.09
N LEU A 228 -22.58 8.93 5.58
CA LEU A 228 -23.86 8.56 4.97
C LEU A 228 -23.96 8.95 3.48
N GLN A 229 -23.33 10.05 3.07
CA GLN A 229 -23.33 10.57 1.71
C GLN A 229 -22.24 9.96 0.81
N SER A 230 -21.35 9.14 1.37
CA SER A 230 -20.26 8.53 0.63
C SER A 230 -20.78 7.44 -0.32
N GLN A 231 -20.37 7.50 -1.59
CA GLN A 231 -20.65 6.46 -2.58
C GLN A 231 -20.04 5.10 -2.21
N TYR A 232 -19.04 5.07 -1.32
CA TYR A 232 -18.35 3.85 -0.89
C TYR A 232 -18.98 3.18 0.33
N ARG A 233 -19.93 3.86 0.99
CA ARG A 233 -20.59 3.35 2.19
C ARG A 233 -21.32 2.02 1.99
N PRO A 234 -22.02 1.75 0.87
CA PRO A 234 -22.68 0.46 0.66
C PRO A 234 -21.71 -0.72 0.74
N PHE A 235 -20.49 -0.56 0.22
CA PHE A 235 -19.45 -1.59 0.30
C PHE A 235 -18.99 -1.84 1.74
N LEU A 236 -18.75 -0.76 2.50
CA LEU A 236 -18.42 -0.84 3.93
C LEU A 236 -19.50 -1.60 4.73
N LEU A 237 -20.78 -1.33 4.45
CA LEU A 237 -21.88 -2.03 5.11
C LEU A 237 -21.96 -3.52 4.76
N GLN A 238 -21.58 -3.89 3.54
CA GLN A 238 -21.51 -5.30 3.17
C GLN A 238 -20.38 -6.02 3.90
N CYS A 239 -19.20 -5.40 4.00
CA CYS A 239 -18.10 -5.92 4.83
C CYS A 239 -18.53 -6.05 6.30
N LEU A 240 -19.24 -5.05 6.83
CA LEU A 240 -19.80 -5.09 8.18
C LEU A 240 -20.78 -6.25 8.36
N SER A 241 -21.65 -6.53 7.38
CA SER A 241 -22.60 -7.66 7.43
C SER A 241 -21.93 -9.03 7.43
N LYS A 242 -20.62 -9.07 7.14
CA LYS A 242 -19.75 -10.26 7.13
C LYS A 242 -18.72 -10.25 8.27
N ASP A 243 -19.00 -9.49 9.33
CA ASP A 243 -18.19 -9.44 10.55
C ASP A 243 -16.74 -8.96 10.35
N ASN A 244 -16.49 -8.17 9.31
CA ASN A 244 -15.17 -7.56 9.11
C ASN A 244 -14.84 -6.59 10.25
N HIS A 245 -13.76 -6.88 10.99
CA HIS A 245 -13.37 -6.12 12.17
C HIS A 245 -13.04 -4.65 11.87
N THR A 246 -12.41 -4.35 10.75
CA THR A 246 -12.11 -2.96 10.36
C THR A 246 -13.38 -2.21 9.97
N ALA A 247 -14.33 -2.86 9.29
CA ALA A 247 -15.62 -2.26 9.00
C ALA A 247 -16.41 -1.95 10.27
N GLN A 248 -16.38 -2.87 11.24
CA GLN A 248 -17.01 -2.70 12.54
C GLN A 248 -16.37 -1.57 13.35
N TYR A 249 -15.03 -1.46 13.34
CA TYR A 249 -14.33 -0.33 13.93
C TYR A 249 -14.74 1.00 13.30
N VAL A 250 -14.65 1.11 11.97
CA VAL A 250 -14.92 2.35 11.23
C VAL A 250 -16.37 2.81 11.42
N GLU A 251 -17.34 1.89 11.30
CA GLU A 251 -18.75 2.23 11.48
C GLU A 251 -19.08 2.55 12.95
N GLY A 252 -18.50 1.83 13.91
CA GLY A 252 -18.65 2.13 15.33
C GLY A 252 -18.13 3.52 15.68
N LEU A 253 -16.95 3.87 15.18
CA LEU A 253 -16.36 5.20 15.36
C LEU A 253 -17.21 6.29 14.71
N ARG A 254 -17.70 6.06 13.49
CA ARG A 254 -18.58 7.01 12.79
C ARG A 254 -19.86 7.26 13.56
N ARG A 255 -20.52 6.21 14.06
CA ARG A 255 -21.76 6.37 14.85
C ARG A 255 -21.50 7.17 16.12
N LEU A 256 -20.41 6.89 16.84
CA LEU A 256 -20.05 7.66 18.03
C LEU A 256 -19.67 9.12 17.70
N ALA A 257 -19.16 9.39 16.50
CA ALA A 257 -18.84 10.76 16.08
C ALA A 257 -20.06 11.56 15.57
N GLN A 258 -21.05 10.91 14.97
CA GLN A 258 -22.12 11.57 14.20
C GLN A 258 -23.53 11.33 14.72
N GLU A 259 -23.72 10.35 15.60
CA GLU A 259 -25.01 9.92 16.11
C GLU A 259 -25.04 9.99 17.64
N PRO A 260 -26.23 10.03 18.26
CA PRO A 260 -26.32 9.97 19.71
C PRO A 260 -25.64 8.71 20.28
N PRO A 261 -25.04 8.79 21.48
CA PRO A 261 -24.39 7.65 22.13
C PRO A 261 -25.34 6.47 22.26
N SER A 262 -24.88 5.28 21.85
CA SER A 262 -25.65 4.03 21.93
C SER A 262 -24.74 2.89 22.37
N GLN A 263 -25.32 1.93 23.11
CA GLN A 263 -24.60 0.74 23.55
C GLN A 263 -24.08 -0.06 22.35
N ASP A 264 -24.89 -0.21 21.30
CA ASP A 264 -24.51 -0.90 20.07
C ASP A 264 -23.21 -0.34 19.45
N SER A 265 -23.05 0.99 19.44
CA SER A 265 -21.86 1.61 18.84
C SER A 265 -20.61 1.45 19.72
N LEU A 266 -20.80 1.40 21.05
CA LEU A 266 -19.72 1.06 21.99
C LEU A 266 -19.33 -0.41 21.87
N ASP A 267 -20.31 -1.31 21.76
CA ASP A 267 -20.08 -2.75 21.61
C ASP A 267 -19.29 -3.04 20.33
N MET A 268 -19.56 -2.33 19.23
CA MET A 268 -18.78 -2.44 17.98
C MET A 268 -17.28 -2.13 18.19
N LEU A 269 -16.93 -1.13 19.00
CA LEU A 269 -15.52 -0.83 19.33
C LEU A 269 -14.95 -1.83 20.35
N GLY A 270 -15.77 -2.29 21.30
CA GLY A 270 -15.37 -3.26 22.32
C GLY A 270 -15.04 -4.64 21.74
N THR A 271 -15.83 -5.13 20.78
CA THR A 271 -15.58 -6.41 20.09
C THR A 271 -14.36 -6.36 19.19
N THR A 272 -14.04 -5.19 18.62
CA THR A 272 -12.89 -5.01 17.71
C THR A 272 -11.59 -4.65 18.44
N GLY A 273 -11.67 -4.18 19.69
CA GLY A 273 -10.53 -3.79 20.52
C GLY A 273 -9.41 -4.84 20.67
N PRO A 274 -9.69 -6.17 20.71
CA PRO A 274 -8.64 -7.19 20.70
C PRO A 274 -7.85 -7.26 19.39
N HIS A 275 -8.45 -6.84 18.27
CA HIS A 275 -7.90 -6.96 16.91
C HIS A 275 -7.27 -5.65 16.42
N LEU A 276 -7.76 -4.49 16.88
CA LEU A 276 -7.35 -3.17 16.41
C LEU A 276 -7.03 -2.24 17.59
N LEU A 277 -5.78 -1.76 17.65
CA LEU A 277 -5.33 -0.85 18.71
C LEU A 277 -6.15 0.46 18.75
N TYR A 278 -6.50 0.99 17.57
CA TYR A 278 -7.33 2.19 17.46
C TYR A 278 -8.75 1.97 18.02
N ALA A 279 -9.32 0.79 17.81
CA ALA A 279 -10.63 0.43 18.36
C ALA A 279 -10.60 0.37 19.89
N ARG A 280 -9.55 -0.22 20.46
CA ARG A 280 -9.36 -0.29 21.92
C ARG A 280 -9.20 1.08 22.56
N PHE A 281 -8.42 1.96 21.92
CA PHE A 281 -8.27 3.35 22.35
C PHE A 281 -9.60 4.10 22.27
N ALA A 282 -10.26 4.07 21.11
CA ALA A 282 -11.54 4.74 20.90
C ALA A 282 -12.59 4.24 21.91
N PHE A 283 -12.67 2.93 22.14
CA PHE A 283 -13.56 2.33 23.13
C PHE A 283 -13.32 2.87 24.54
N ALA A 284 -12.06 2.92 24.97
CA ALA A 284 -11.70 3.47 26.27
C ALA A 284 -12.12 4.93 26.41
N ILE A 285 -11.85 5.76 25.40
CA ILE A 285 -12.22 7.18 25.44
C ILE A 285 -13.74 7.38 25.43
N PHE A 286 -14.47 6.67 24.58
CA PHE A 286 -15.93 6.81 24.56
C PHE A 286 -16.62 6.25 25.81
N LEU A 287 -16.03 5.25 26.49
CA LEU A 287 -16.48 4.85 27.85
C LEU A 287 -16.34 6.01 28.84
N LEU A 288 -15.23 6.75 28.80
CA LEU A 288 -15.03 7.93 29.63
C LEU A 288 -16.05 9.03 29.28
N CYS A 289 -16.26 9.31 28.00
CA CYS A 289 -17.24 10.30 27.54
C CYS A 289 -18.69 9.94 27.93
N CYS A 290 -19.01 8.65 28.01
CA CYS A 290 -20.32 8.14 28.44
C CYS A 290 -20.48 8.06 29.98
N GLY A 291 -19.46 8.43 30.75
CA GLY A 291 -19.52 8.42 32.22
C GLY A 291 -19.13 7.10 32.89
N SER A 292 -18.73 6.07 32.12
CA SER A 292 -18.22 4.79 32.63
C SER A 292 -16.72 4.89 32.99
N VAL A 293 -16.41 5.79 33.91
CA VAL A 293 -15.04 6.24 34.20
C VAL A 293 -14.10 5.10 34.62
N ASP A 294 -14.52 4.24 35.56
CA ASP A 294 -13.69 3.16 36.08
C ASP A 294 -13.34 2.11 35.00
N GLN A 295 -14.31 1.78 34.14
CA GLN A 295 -14.10 0.84 33.04
C GLN A 295 -13.23 1.44 31.95
N GLY A 296 -13.45 2.72 31.60
CA GLY A 296 -12.63 3.43 30.62
C GLY A 296 -11.15 3.48 31.02
N PHE A 297 -10.85 3.81 32.28
CA PHE A 297 -9.48 3.82 32.77
C PHE A 297 -8.86 2.42 32.87
N THR A 298 -9.63 1.41 33.30
CA THR A 298 -9.15 0.01 33.30
C THR A 298 -8.70 -0.42 31.90
N VAL A 299 -9.48 -0.11 30.86
CA VAL A 299 -9.12 -0.43 29.47
C VAL A 299 -7.90 0.37 29.03
N LEU A 300 -7.82 1.65 29.39
CA LEU A 300 -6.72 2.54 29.01
C LEU A 300 -5.37 2.16 29.63
N GLU A 301 -5.36 1.72 30.89
CA GLU A 301 -4.15 1.29 31.60
C GLU A 301 -3.53 0.03 30.99
N THR A 302 -4.36 -0.90 30.54
CA THR A 302 -3.90 -2.10 29.82
C THR A 302 -3.30 -1.79 28.43
N PHE A 303 -3.50 -0.56 27.94
CA PHE A 303 -3.18 -0.13 26.58
C PHE A 303 -1.95 0.80 26.52
N LEU A 304 -1.81 1.73 27.47
CA LEU A 304 -0.71 2.72 27.49
C LEU A 304 0.69 2.11 27.66
N GLN A 305 0.80 0.86 28.10
CA GLN A 305 2.07 0.14 28.16
C GLN A 305 2.60 -0.30 26.78
N LYS A 306 1.84 -0.12 25.68
CA LYS A 306 2.09 -0.79 24.38
C LYS A 306 2.19 0.10 23.13
N ALA A 307 1.95 1.42 23.17
CA ALA A 307 1.85 2.24 21.94
C ALA A 307 2.33 3.70 22.10
N GLY A 308 2.71 4.34 20.99
CA GLY A 308 3.42 5.64 20.96
C GLY A 308 2.83 6.78 20.11
N SER A 309 1.62 6.66 19.54
CA SER A 309 0.95 7.79 18.88
C SER A 309 -0.57 7.57 18.78
N PHE A 310 -1.35 8.58 19.17
CA PHE A 310 -2.81 8.47 19.39
C PHE A 310 -3.64 9.53 18.63
N ASP A 311 -2.96 10.42 17.90
CA ASP A 311 -3.58 11.51 17.12
C ASP A 311 -4.44 10.99 15.95
N ILE A 312 -4.26 9.71 15.58
CA ILE A 312 -4.97 9.07 14.46
C ILE A 312 -6.49 9.03 14.71
N VAL A 313 -6.94 8.63 15.91
CA VAL A 313 -8.39 8.52 16.18
C VAL A 313 -9.05 9.91 16.20
N GLU A 314 -8.35 10.90 16.74
CA GLU A 314 -8.81 12.29 16.69
C GLU A 314 -8.94 12.78 15.23
N ALA A 315 -7.91 12.55 14.42
CA ALA A 315 -7.91 12.92 13.00
C ALA A 315 -9.04 12.24 12.22
N GLN A 316 -9.34 10.97 12.54
CA GLN A 316 -10.45 10.22 11.94
C GLN A 316 -11.80 10.85 12.27
N ILE A 317 -12.05 11.17 13.54
CA ILE A 317 -13.28 11.85 13.98
C ILE A 317 -13.43 13.19 13.28
N ARG A 318 -12.36 14.00 13.21
CA ARG A 318 -12.36 15.28 12.49
C ARG A 318 -12.67 15.11 11.00
N ASN A 319 -12.14 14.08 10.35
CA ASN A 319 -12.33 13.82 8.92
C ASN A 319 -13.74 13.29 8.61
N MET A 320 -14.32 12.46 9.50
CA MET A 320 -15.73 12.06 9.42
C MET A 320 -16.63 13.30 9.53
N GLY A 321 -16.25 14.26 10.35
CA GLY A 321 -17.09 15.39 10.72
C GLY A 321 -18.08 14.98 11.80
N THR A 322 -18.44 15.95 12.65
CA THR A 322 -19.24 15.74 13.85
C THR A 322 -20.53 16.55 13.79
N ARG A 323 -21.47 16.26 14.70
CA ARG A 323 -22.65 17.11 14.88
C ARG A 323 -22.24 18.34 15.71
N GLU A 324 -22.78 19.52 15.38
CA GLU A 324 -22.61 20.73 16.20
C GLU A 324 -23.31 20.66 17.58
N VAL A 325 -23.76 19.48 17.99
CA VAL A 325 -24.59 19.24 19.18
C VAL A 325 -23.87 18.25 20.07
N ARG A 326 -22.99 18.76 20.95
CA ARG A 326 -22.16 18.00 21.92
C ARG A 326 -23.00 17.04 22.77
N PRO A 327 -23.20 15.77 22.36
CA PRO A 327 -24.14 14.90 23.03
C PRO A 327 -23.51 14.34 24.32
N TYR A 328 -22.18 14.21 24.35
CA TYR A 328 -21.40 13.69 25.47
C TYR A 328 -21.30 14.66 26.66
N ALA A 329 -21.51 15.96 26.45
CA ALA A 329 -21.47 17.00 27.49
C ALA A 329 -22.35 16.70 28.72
N ARG A 330 -23.46 15.95 28.52
CA ARG A 330 -24.41 15.59 29.59
C ARG A 330 -24.09 14.27 30.29
N TYR A 331 -23.22 13.46 29.71
CA TYR A 331 -22.87 12.13 30.21
C TYR A 331 -21.47 12.12 30.86
N MET A 332 -20.60 13.04 30.43
CA MET A 332 -19.25 13.18 30.94
C MET A 332 -19.28 13.72 32.38
N HIS A 333 -19.19 12.81 33.34
CA HIS A 333 -19.16 13.12 34.77
C HIS A 333 -17.83 12.69 35.39
N PHE A 334 -16.78 13.47 35.16
CA PHE A 334 -15.59 13.37 35.99
C PHE A 334 -15.91 13.97 37.36
N ASN A 335 -16.17 13.11 38.35
CA ASN A 335 -16.49 13.55 39.72
C ASN A 335 -15.39 14.44 40.34
N ARG A 336 -14.14 14.31 39.87
CA ARG A 336 -12.99 15.18 40.17
C ARG A 336 -12.02 15.18 38.98
N ILE A 337 -11.31 16.30 38.76
CA ILE A 337 -10.12 16.31 37.89
C ILE A 337 -9.12 15.31 38.48
N PRO A 338 -8.51 14.41 37.68
CA PRO A 338 -7.56 13.44 38.20
C PRO A 338 -6.42 14.15 38.96
N TYR A 339 -6.14 13.72 40.19
CA TYR A 339 -4.95 14.16 40.90
C TYR A 339 -3.73 13.61 40.14
N CYS A 340 -2.92 14.49 39.56
CA CYS A 340 -1.70 14.07 38.88
C CYS A 340 -0.77 13.42 39.90
N CYS A 341 -0.57 12.09 39.81
CA CYS A 341 0.33 11.34 40.71
C CYS A 341 1.81 11.58 40.42
N LEU A 342 2.13 12.54 39.54
CA LEU A 342 3.46 12.75 39.05
C LEU A 342 3.78 14.26 38.92
N ASP A 343 4.87 14.71 39.52
CA ASP A 343 5.43 16.05 39.33
C ASP A 343 6.12 16.12 37.95
N HIS A 344 5.52 16.76 36.94
CA HIS A 344 6.03 16.67 35.56
C HIS A 344 6.31 18.01 34.86
N PHE A 345 7.43 18.01 34.13
CA PHE A 345 7.99 19.12 33.36
C PHE A 345 8.12 18.84 31.84
N THR A 346 7.59 17.74 31.27
CA THR A 346 7.65 17.47 29.80
C THR A 346 6.56 16.53 29.24
N GLU A 347 6.30 16.60 27.92
CA GLU A 347 5.21 15.93 27.14
C GLU A 347 5.15 14.38 27.21
N ILE A 348 6.24 13.72 27.61
CA ILE A 348 6.33 12.25 27.65
C ILE A 348 5.81 11.67 28.97
N ASP A 349 5.57 12.54 29.94
CA ASP A 349 5.28 12.16 31.31
C ASP A 349 3.83 12.53 31.65
N VAL A 350 2.86 11.82 31.10
CA VAL A 350 1.43 12.00 31.46
C VAL A 350 0.89 10.68 31.97
N CYS A 351 0.38 10.65 33.20
CA CYS A 351 -0.20 9.43 33.75
C CYS A 351 -1.44 8.99 32.96
N SER A 352 -1.79 7.70 33.03
CA SER A 352 -2.96 7.12 32.34
C SER A 352 -4.24 7.93 32.56
N HIS A 353 -4.41 8.46 33.76
CA HIS A 353 -5.58 9.23 34.15
C HIS A 353 -5.61 10.61 33.50
N CYS A 354 -4.49 11.34 33.50
CA CYS A 354 -4.37 12.64 32.83
C CYS A 354 -4.45 12.51 31.31
N PHE A 355 -3.89 11.43 30.75
CA PHE A 355 -3.96 11.13 29.33
C PHE A 355 -5.41 10.84 28.89
N GLY A 356 -6.09 9.92 29.58
CA GLY A 356 -7.49 9.59 29.29
C GLY A 356 -8.43 10.78 29.48
N PHE A 357 -8.22 11.58 30.53
CA PHE A 357 -8.98 12.81 30.75
C PHE A 357 -8.78 13.81 29.61
N THR A 358 -7.54 14.04 29.17
CA THR A 358 -7.24 14.99 28.09
C THR A 358 -7.91 14.58 26.79
N TYR A 359 -7.76 13.31 26.37
CA TYR A 359 -8.38 12.83 25.14
C TYR A 359 -9.90 12.73 25.22
N ALA A 360 -10.48 12.40 26.38
CA ALA A 360 -11.92 12.45 26.58
C ALA A 360 -12.46 13.89 26.44
N CYS A 361 -11.75 14.89 26.97
CA CYS A 361 -12.10 16.29 26.76
C CYS A 361 -11.98 16.72 25.29
N ILE A 362 -10.92 16.31 24.60
CA ILE A 362 -10.74 16.64 23.17
C ILE A 362 -11.85 16.01 22.34
N ILE A 363 -12.13 14.73 22.54
CA ILE A 363 -13.14 13.99 21.77
C ILE A 363 -14.56 14.47 22.12
N GLU A 364 -14.88 14.81 23.37
CA GLU A 364 -16.15 15.44 23.74
C GLU A 364 -16.33 16.83 23.09
N GLN A 365 -15.25 17.58 22.91
CA GLN A 365 -15.35 18.87 22.22
C GLN A 365 -15.57 18.71 20.71
N LEU A 366 -15.07 17.60 20.14
CA LEU A 366 -15.25 17.28 18.74
C LEU A 366 -16.67 16.77 18.46
N CYS A 367 -17.12 15.78 19.21
CA CYS A 367 -18.39 15.07 19.02
C CYS A 367 -19.51 15.70 19.85
#